data_AF-A0A6C0B0P1-F1
#
_entry.id   AF-A0A6C0B0P1-F1
#
_cell.length_a   1.000
_cell.length_b   1.000
_cell.length_c   1.000
_cell.angle_alpha   90.00
_cell.angle_beta   90.00
_cell.angle_gamma   90.00
#
_symmetry.space_group_name_H-M   'P 1'
#
loop_
_entity.id
_entity.type
_entity.pdbx_description
1 polymer ?
#
loop_
_entity_poly.entity_id
_entity_poly.type
_entity_poly.pdbx_seq_one_letter_code
_entity_poly.pdbx_strand_id
1 'polypeptide(L)'
;MSWQHNLPVWLALVFSAVIVYGVMSREDFVPEFLDQRNVQRTQETAVSSYSQRTNAVRPNGHFDAPPIQGMISPFRVNMWDSYIP
;
A
#
# COMPACT_ATOMS: atom_id res chain seq x y z
N MET A 1 -31.85 -34.45 30.93
CA MET A 1 -31.75 -33.56 29.76
C MET A 1 -31.40 -32.15 30.23
N SER A 2 -30.13 -31.84 30.50
CA SER A 2 -29.69 -30.49 30.92
C SER A 2 -28.64 -29.87 29.98
N TRP A 3 -28.11 -30.65 29.04
CA TRP A 3 -26.98 -30.25 28.20
C TRP A 3 -27.36 -29.23 27.11
N GLN A 4 -28.61 -29.26 26.64
CA GLN A 4 -29.11 -28.40 25.58
C GLN A 4 -29.22 -26.91 25.98
N HIS A 5 -29.45 -26.62 27.26
CA HIS A 5 -29.57 -25.23 27.75
C HIS A 5 -28.22 -24.51 27.83
N ASN A 6 -27.14 -25.27 28.00
CA ASN A 6 -25.78 -24.72 28.13
C ASN A 6 -25.07 -24.62 26.77
N LEU A 7 -25.57 -25.33 25.76
CA LEU A 7 -25.06 -25.30 24.39
C LEU A 7 -24.91 -23.87 23.82
N PRO A 8 -25.92 -22.96 23.92
CA PRO A 8 -25.76 -21.58 23.42
C PRO A 8 -24.69 -20.79 24.19
N VAL A 9 -24.55 -21.04 25.50
CA VAL A 9 -23.53 -20.39 26.33
C VAL A 9 -22.13 -20.82 25.89
N TRP A 10 -21.92 -22.11 25.66
CA TRP A 10 -20.64 -22.62 25.17
C TRP A 10 -20.30 -22.11 23.78
N LEU A 11 -21.27 -22.02 22.87
CA LEU A 11 -21.07 -21.46 21.53
C LEU A 11 -20.67 -19.98 21.59
N ALA A 12 -21.33 -19.18 22.44
CA ALA A 12 -20.99 -17.78 22.64
C ALA A 12 -19.57 -17.62 23.19
N LEU A 13 -19.16 -18.45 24.15
CA LEU A 13 -17.81 -18.41 24.73
C LEU A 13 -16.73 -18.78 23.70
N VAL A 14 -16.95 -19.84 22.92
CA VAL A 14 -16.00 -20.24 21.85
C VAL A 14 -15.89 -19.15 20.79
N PHE A 15 -17.01 -18.57 20.35
CA PHE A 15 -17.01 -17.49 19.37
C PHE A 15 -16.26 -16.25 19.88
N SER A 16 -16.48 -15.89 21.15
CA SER A 16 -15.78 -14.79 21.81
C SER A 16 -14.27 -15.04 21.85
N ALA A 17 -13.85 -16.26 22.22
CA ALA A 17 -12.44 -16.64 22.27
C ALA A 17 -11.77 -16.57 20.89
N VAL A 18 -12.46 -17.01 19.83
CA VAL A 18 -11.95 -16.93 18.45
C VAL A 18 -11.76 -15.48 18.01
N ILE A 19 -12.69 -14.58 18.32
CA ILE A 19 -12.56 -13.16 17.99
C ILE A 19 -11.37 -12.54 18.72
N VAL A 20 -11.25 -12.78 20.04
CA VAL A 20 -10.13 -12.24 20.84
C VAL A 20 -8.80 -12.76 20.30
N TYR A 21 -8.71 -14.06 20.01
CA TYR A 21 -7.51 -14.66 19.42
C TYR A 21 -7.16 -14.03 18.06
N GLY A 22 -8.15 -13.83 17.18
CA GLY A 22 -7.93 -13.23 15.86
C GLY A 22 -7.50 -11.76 15.91
N VAL A 23 -7.99 -11.01 16.90
CA VAL A 23 -7.55 -9.61 17.13
C VAL A 23 -6.14 -9.57 17.71
N MET A 24 -5.81 -10.46 18.66
CA MET A 24 -4.48 -10.53 19.27
C MET A 24 -3.41 -11.13 18.34
N SER A 25 -3.80 -11.96 17.39
CA SER A 25 -2.90 -12.55 16.38
C SER A 25 -2.60 -11.61 15.22
N ARG A 26 -3.08 -10.36 15.26
CA ARG A 26 -2.68 -9.36 14.28
C ARG A 26 -1.20 -9.07 14.51
N GLU A 27 -0.40 -9.30 13.47
CA GLU A 27 1.00 -8.91 13.49
C GLU A 27 1.08 -7.40 13.70
N ASP A 28 1.70 -6.99 14.82
CA ASP A 28 2.03 -5.60 15.04
C ASP A 28 3.02 -5.20 13.95
N PHE A 29 2.57 -4.39 13.00
CA PHE A 29 3.45 -3.73 12.04
C PHE A 29 4.37 -2.81 12.83
N VAL A 30 5.54 -3.33 13.21
CA VAL A 30 6.54 -2.59 13.96
C VAL A 30 6.93 -1.38 13.09
N PRO A 31 6.59 -0.14 13.52
CA PRO A 31 6.79 1.05 12.69
C PRO A 31 8.27 1.37 12.48
N GLU A 32 9.16 0.73 13.25
CA GLU A 32 10.62 0.79 13.07
C GLU A 32 11.11 0.07 11.78
N PHE A 33 10.34 -0.87 11.22
CA PHE A 33 10.66 -1.51 9.92
C PHE A 33 10.03 -0.79 8.73
N LEU A 34 9.17 0.20 8.96
CA LEU A 34 8.69 1.07 7.89
C LEU A 34 9.87 1.96 7.46
N ASP A 35 10.18 2.00 6.16
CA ASP A 35 11.29 2.80 5.64
C ASP A 35 11.06 4.31 5.87
N GLN A 36 11.63 4.84 6.96
CA GLN A 36 11.50 6.25 7.35
C GLN A 36 12.46 7.18 6.59
N ARG A 37 13.32 6.65 5.70
CA ARG A 37 14.27 7.47 4.92
C ARG A 37 13.56 8.55 4.09
N ASN A 38 12.32 8.29 3.69
CA ASN A 38 11.50 9.26 2.97
C ASN A 38 11.07 10.41 3.88
N VAL A 39 10.64 10.13 5.12
CA VAL A 39 10.30 11.15 6.11
C VAL A 39 11.50 12.03 6.41
N GLN A 40 12.67 11.41 6.59
CA GLN A 40 13.93 12.10 6.84
C GLN A 40 14.31 13.04 5.67
N ARG A 41 14.29 12.55 4.42
CA ARG A 41 14.59 13.37 3.22
C ARG A 41 13.61 14.53 3.04
N THR A 42 12.33 14.31 3.35
CA THR A 42 11.31 15.36 3.30
C THR A 42 11.58 16.44 4.34
N GLN A 43 11.93 16.07 5.57
CA GLN A 43 12.30 17.03 6.62
C GLN A 43 13.58 17.81 6.26
N GLU A 44 14.61 17.13 5.76
CA GLU A 44 15.87 17.75 5.31
C GLU A 44 15.64 18.78 4.18
N THR A 45 14.64 18.54 3.34
CA THR A 45 14.33 19.39 2.19
C THR A 45 13.24 20.43 2.48
N ALA A 46 12.56 20.35 3.64
CA ALA A 46 11.43 21.21 3.98
C ALA A 46 11.79 22.70 4.07
N VAL A 47 13.03 23.00 4.47
CA VAL A 47 13.55 24.38 4.60
C VAL A 47 14.19 24.91 3.32
N SER A 48 14.29 24.08 2.27
CA SER A 48 14.95 24.44 1.02
C SER A 48 13.94 24.56 -0.11
N SER A 49 13.61 25.79 -0.46
CA SER A 49 12.77 26.08 -1.65
C SER A 49 13.47 25.73 -2.96
N TYR A 50 14.80 25.60 -2.96
CA TYR A 50 15.64 25.46 -4.15
C TYR A 50 16.05 24.00 -4.45
N SER A 51 16.07 23.12 -3.45
CA SER A 51 16.50 21.72 -3.62
C SER A 51 15.33 20.74 -3.57
N GLN A 52 14.21 21.10 -4.20
CA GLN A 52 13.08 20.19 -4.39
C GLN A 52 13.49 19.00 -5.28
N ARG A 53 14.03 17.95 -4.66
CA ARG A 53 14.13 16.64 -5.28
C ARG A 53 12.74 16.01 -5.22
N THR A 54 11.82 16.52 -6.03
CA THR A 54 10.61 15.78 -6.34
C THR A 54 11.02 14.47 -7.01
N ASN A 55 10.13 13.49 -7.05
CA ASN A 55 10.33 12.21 -7.74
C ASN A 55 10.34 12.45 -9.27
N ALA A 56 11.28 13.26 -9.73
CA ALA A 56 11.50 13.60 -11.10
C ALA A 56 12.12 12.36 -11.74
N VAL A 57 11.25 11.53 -12.31
CA VAL A 57 11.64 10.55 -13.31
C VAL A 57 12.49 11.29 -14.32
N ARG A 58 13.79 10.97 -14.35
CA ARG A 58 14.69 11.54 -15.34
C ARG A 58 14.18 11.10 -16.71
N PRO A 59 13.96 12.01 -17.66
CA PRO A 59 13.60 11.65 -19.02
C PRO A 59 14.84 11.14 -19.79
N ASN A 60 15.74 10.40 -19.13
CA ASN A 60 16.85 9.72 -19.82
C ASN A 60 16.36 8.51 -20.63
N GLY A 61 15.03 8.32 -20.75
CA GLY A 61 14.38 7.75 -21.93
C GLY A 61 14.58 6.26 -22.15
N HIS A 62 15.40 5.59 -21.36
CA HIS A 62 15.51 4.13 -21.35
C HIS A 62 14.64 3.59 -20.23
N PHE A 63 13.37 3.38 -20.57
CA PHE A 63 12.56 2.40 -19.88
C PHE A 63 12.70 1.12 -20.68
N ASP A 64 13.25 0.08 -20.07
CA ASP A 64 13.17 -1.29 -20.61
C ASP A 64 11.71 -1.76 -20.51
N ALA A 65 10.85 -1.14 -21.32
CA ALA A 65 9.45 -1.48 -21.43
C ALA A 65 9.28 -2.29 -22.73
N PRO A 66 8.52 -3.41 -22.68
CA PRO A 66 8.15 -4.12 -23.90
C PRO A 66 7.39 -3.17 -24.84
N PRO A 67 7.43 -3.38 -26.18
CA PRO A 67 6.68 -2.57 -27.12
C PRO A 67 5.21 -2.49 -26.71
N ILE A 68 4.70 -1.27 -26.54
CA ILE A 68 3.29 -1.07 -26.18
C ILE A 68 2.44 -1.60 -27.33
N GLN A 69 1.61 -2.61 -27.03
CA GLN A 69 0.67 -3.18 -28.00
C GLN A 69 -0.54 -2.25 -28.11
N GLY A 70 -0.85 -1.77 -29.32
CA GLY A 70 -2.01 -0.90 -29.55
C GLY A 70 -1.81 0.13 -30.66
N MET A 71 -2.87 0.89 -30.97
CA MET A 71 -2.82 2.06 -31.86
C MET A 71 -2.53 3.33 -31.06
N ILE A 72 -1.71 4.23 -31.62
CA ILE A 72 -1.41 5.54 -30.99
C ILE A 72 -2.71 6.35 -30.92
N SER A 73 -3.08 6.77 -29.72
CA SER A 73 -4.21 7.66 -29.46
C SER A 73 -3.83 9.11 -29.81
N PRO A 74 -4.80 9.94 -30.25
CA PRO A 74 -4.56 11.36 -30.50
C PRO A 74 -4.35 12.18 -29.22
N PHE A 75 -4.60 11.59 -28.04
CA PHE A 75 -4.42 12.26 -26.75
C PHE A 75 -3.04 11.93 -26.16
N ARG A 76 -2.35 12.92 -25.61
CA ARG A 76 -1.02 12.76 -24.98
C ARG A 76 -1.11 13.05 -23.48
N VAL A 77 -0.37 12.30 -22.67
CA VAL A 77 -0.24 12.55 -21.23
C VAL A 77 1.16 13.09 -20.97
N ASN A 78 1.26 14.39 -20.69
CA ASN A 78 2.53 15.09 -20.53
C ASN A 78 3.42 14.95 -21.78
N MET A 79 4.60 14.33 -21.61
CA MET A 79 5.58 14.07 -22.66
C MET A 79 5.41 12.68 -23.32
N TRP A 80 4.38 11.91 -22.91
CA TRP A 80 4.20 10.52 -23.31
C TRP A 80 3.04 10.36 -24.31
N ASP A 81 3.27 9.53 -25.31
CA ASP A 81 2.23 9.08 -26.24
C ASP A 81 1.38 8.00 -25.55
N SER A 82 0.05 8.08 -25.73
CA SER A 82 -0.88 7.08 -25.19
C SER A 82 -1.29 6.08 -26.26
N TYR A 83 -1.58 4.85 -25.86
CA TYR A 83 -1.94 3.76 -26.77
C TYR A 83 -3.27 3.16 -26.33
N ILE A 84 -4.12 2.84 -27.31
CA ILE A 84 -5.38 2.13 -27.11
C ILE A 84 -5.08 0.63 -27.28
N PRO A 85 -5.34 -0.21 -26.25
CA PRO A 85 -5.11 -1.65 -26.33
C PRO A 85 -5.99 -2.33 -27.39
#